data_AF-A0A4Y2R8K1-F1
#
_entry.id   AF-A0A4Y2R8K1-F1
#
_cell.length_a   1.000
_cell.length_b   1.000
_cell.length_c   1.000
_cell.angle_alpha   90.00
_cell.angle_beta   90.00
_cell.angle_gamma   90.00
#
_symmetry.space_group_name_H-M   'P 1'
#
loop_
_entity.id
_entity.type
_entity.pdbx_description
1 polymer ?
#
loop_
_entity_poly.entity_id
_entity_poly.type
_entity_poly.pdbx_seq_one_letter_code
_entity_poly.pdbx_strand_id
1 'polypeptide(L)'
;MTQHRINTGNHPPIKQYPRRLPLAKKEEAERLVKEMVDNGIIEESSGPWASPIVLVKKKDRSTRFCVDYRKLNEITIKDSYPLPRIDDTLDALNGSQWFSTLDFKSGYWQVEIQLEDKEKTTFTTGQGLWQFKVMPFGLCNAPATFERLMETVLRGLTSEACLVYLDDIIIVGRTFQEHLNNIRKVFQRLQKANLKLSPKKCRFFRKEVSYLGHIISADGVKTDPEKTKAVVD
;
A
#
# COMPACT_ATOMS: atom_id res chain seq x y z
N MET A 1 -16.93 4.60 5.05
CA MET A 1 -15.61 4.40 4.40
C MET A 1 -15.02 3.12 4.96
N THR A 2 -14.31 2.32 4.17
CA THR A 2 -13.68 1.09 4.67
C THR A 2 -12.62 1.45 5.70
N GLN A 3 -12.72 0.89 6.91
CA GLN A 3 -11.70 1.00 7.96
C GLN A 3 -10.96 -0.32 8.07
N HIS A 4 -9.67 -0.27 8.38
CA HIS A 4 -8.87 -1.44 8.66
C HIS A 4 -9.16 -2.00 10.04
N ARG A 5 -9.27 -3.32 10.13
CA ARG A 5 -9.53 -4.06 11.37
C ARG A 5 -8.42 -5.05 11.64
N ILE A 6 -8.09 -5.23 12.92
CA ILE A 6 -7.05 -6.14 13.40
C ILE A 6 -7.70 -7.10 14.40
N ASN A 7 -8.30 -8.18 13.88
CA ASN A 7 -8.96 -9.16 14.73
C ASN A 7 -7.95 -10.17 15.30
N THR A 8 -7.70 -10.07 16.60
CA THR A 8 -6.82 -10.98 17.36
C THR A 8 -7.60 -11.98 18.23
N GLY A 9 -8.92 -12.08 18.04
CA GLY A 9 -9.81 -12.82 18.93
C GLY A 9 -9.67 -12.36 20.39
N ASN A 10 -9.59 -13.31 21.32
CA ASN A 10 -9.41 -13.06 22.75
C ASN A 10 -7.94 -13.06 23.19
N HIS A 11 -6.98 -12.94 22.25
CA HIS A 11 -5.57 -12.99 22.58
C HIS A 11 -5.14 -11.78 23.43
N PRO A 12 -4.38 -11.95 24.52
CA PRO A 12 -3.91 -10.84 25.34
C PRO A 12 -2.90 -9.95 24.58
N PRO A 13 -2.69 -8.70 25.02
CA PRO A 13 -1.74 -7.79 24.39
C PRO A 13 -0.31 -8.33 24.34
N ILE A 14 0.37 -8.13 23.21
CA ILE A 14 1.78 -8.45 23.05
C ILE A 14 2.61 -7.19 23.30
N LYS A 15 3.49 -7.26 24.31
CA LYS A 15 4.48 -6.23 24.62
C LYS A 15 5.88 -6.72 24.27
N GLN A 16 6.51 -6.05 23.32
CA GLN A 16 7.89 -6.32 22.92
C GLN A 16 8.82 -5.19 23.36
N TYR A 17 10.04 -5.54 23.76
CA TYR A 17 11.07 -4.56 24.10
C TYR A 17 11.57 -3.83 22.85
N PRO A 18 11.87 -2.52 22.95
CA PRO A 18 12.48 -1.76 21.86
C PRO A 18 13.84 -2.37 21.48
N ARG A 19 14.12 -2.41 20.18
CA ARG A 19 15.45 -2.81 19.68
C ARG A 19 16.46 -1.70 20.03
N ARG A 20 17.69 -2.10 20.40
CA ARG A 20 18.78 -1.13 20.57
C ARG A 20 19.12 -0.50 19.23
N LEU A 21 18.94 0.82 19.13
CA LEU A 21 19.32 1.62 17.98
C LEU A 21 20.66 2.34 18.26
N PRO A 22 21.62 2.34 17.32
CA PRO A 22 22.76 3.25 17.34
C PRO A 22 22.30 4.71 17.42
N LEU A 23 23.12 5.60 18.00
CA LEU A 23 22.74 7.00 18.25
C LEU A 23 22.22 7.71 16.98
N ALA A 24 22.95 7.61 15.87
CA ALA A 24 22.55 8.21 14.60
C ALA A 24 21.20 7.67 14.05
N LYS A 25 20.81 6.45 14.42
CA LYS A 25 19.51 5.87 14.06
C LYS A 25 18.38 6.29 15.01
N LYS A 26 18.71 6.73 16.24
CA LYS A 26 17.73 7.27 17.19
C LYS A 26 17.23 8.63 16.76
N GLU A 27 18.15 9.55 16.46
CA GLU A 27 17.81 10.89 15.96
C GLU A 27 16.95 10.81 14.70
N GLU A 28 17.29 9.90 13.78
CA GLU A 28 16.50 9.67 12.58
C GLU A 28 15.11 9.08 12.89
N ALA A 29 15.01 8.17 13.87
CA ALA A 29 13.71 7.63 14.29
C ALA A 29 12.82 8.73 14.88
N GLU A 30 13.38 9.58 15.75
CA GLU A 30 12.68 10.71 16.37
C GLU A 30 12.19 11.71 15.33
N ARG A 31 13.03 12.05 14.35
CA ARG A 31 12.66 12.91 13.23
C ARG A 31 11.46 12.36 12.45
N LEU A 32 11.49 11.06 12.13
CA LEU A 32 10.42 10.38 11.39
C LEU A 32 9.13 10.27 12.22
N VAL A 33 9.25 10.03 13.54
CA VAL A 33 8.10 10.05 14.46
C VAL A 33 7.46 11.43 14.48
N LYS A 34 8.26 12.49 14.65
CA LYS A 34 7.76 13.87 14.62
C LYS A 34 7.04 14.18 13.31
N GLU A 35 7.62 13.80 12.17
CA GLU A 35 6.97 13.98 10.87
C GLU A 35 5.63 13.23 10.78
N MET A 36 5.54 12.01 11.30
CA MET A 36 4.29 11.25 11.34
C MET A 36 3.25 11.88 12.27
N VAL A 37 3.66 12.44 13.42
CA VAL A 37 2.77 13.19 14.33
C VAL A 37 2.25 14.45 13.65
N ASP A 38 3.14 15.27 13.08
CA ASP A 38 2.79 16.53 12.42
C ASP A 38 1.83 16.30 11.24
N ASN A 39 1.94 15.17 10.55
CA ASN A 39 1.04 14.76 9.46
C ASN A 39 -0.22 14.01 9.93
N GLY A 40 -0.42 13.81 11.23
CA GLY A 40 -1.59 13.14 11.79
C GLY A 40 -1.69 11.63 11.49
N ILE A 41 -0.57 10.99 11.16
CA ILE A 41 -0.46 9.55 10.85
C ILE A 41 -0.47 8.72 12.15
N ILE A 42 0.15 9.24 13.20
CA ILE A 42 0.28 8.61 14.51
C ILE A 42 -0.15 9.56 15.63
N GLU A 43 -0.44 9.00 16.80
CA GLU A 43 -0.72 9.72 18.04
C GLU A 43 -0.06 9.00 19.22
N GLU A 44 0.09 9.68 20.36
CA GLU A 44 0.59 9.04 21.58
C GLU A 44 -0.32 7.89 21.99
N SER A 45 0.29 6.81 22.50
CA SER A 45 -0.44 5.64 22.98
C SER A 45 -0.13 5.38 24.45
N SER A 46 -1.16 5.05 25.20
CA SER A 46 -1.08 4.48 26.55
C SER A 46 -1.49 3.00 26.58
N GLY A 47 -1.62 2.37 25.40
CA GLY A 47 -2.11 1.00 25.26
C GLY A 47 -1.13 -0.06 25.76
N PRO A 48 -1.62 -1.28 26.05
CA PRO A 48 -0.81 -2.37 26.60
C PRO A 48 0.07 -3.07 25.55
N TRP A 49 -0.14 -2.80 24.27
CA TRP A 49 0.60 -3.36 23.14
C TRP A 49 1.90 -2.61 22.88
N ALA A 50 2.92 -3.30 22.39
CA ALA A 50 4.13 -2.66 21.89
C ALA A 50 4.85 -3.52 20.86
N SER A 51 5.05 -2.98 19.67
CA SER A 51 5.90 -3.56 18.62
C SER A 51 7.19 -2.74 18.43
N PRO A 52 8.36 -3.37 18.21
CA PRO A 52 9.59 -2.63 18.04
C PRO A 52 9.71 -2.09 16.61
N ILE A 53 10.43 -0.97 16.45
CA ILE A 53 10.71 -0.42 15.13
C ILE A 53 11.98 -1.00 14.50
N VAL A 54 12.04 -0.95 13.17
CA VAL A 54 13.18 -1.32 12.34
C VAL A 54 13.38 -0.22 11.29
N LEU A 55 14.59 0.35 11.25
CA LEU A 55 14.95 1.34 10.24
C LEU A 55 15.78 0.69 9.13
N VAL A 56 15.29 0.79 7.90
CA VAL A 56 15.92 0.21 6.70
C VAL A 56 16.32 1.32 5.73
N LYS A 57 17.52 1.25 5.15
CA LYS A 57 17.93 2.20 4.10
C LYS A 57 17.36 1.78 2.75
N LYS A 58 16.71 2.72 2.05
CA LYS A 58 16.25 2.54 0.67
C LYS A 58 17.44 2.72 -0.31
N LYS A 59 17.24 2.29 -1.55
CA LYS A 59 18.20 2.49 -2.66
C LYS A 59 18.54 3.97 -2.88
N ASP A 60 17.57 4.87 -2.66
CA ASP A 60 17.73 6.32 -2.73
C ASP A 60 18.39 6.95 -1.48
N ARG A 61 18.96 6.12 -0.59
CA ARG A 61 19.58 6.49 0.71
C ARG A 61 18.61 7.06 1.77
N SER A 62 17.33 7.26 1.45
CA SER A 62 16.32 7.63 2.45
C SER A 62 16.07 6.48 3.43
N THR A 63 15.60 6.80 4.63
CA THR A 63 15.27 5.80 5.65
C THR A 63 13.81 5.40 5.54
N ARG A 64 13.53 4.08 5.59
CA ARG A 64 12.19 3.52 5.72
C ARG A 64 11.94 3.17 7.18
N PHE A 65 10.92 3.78 7.76
CA PHE A 65 10.41 3.46 9.08
C PHE A 65 9.51 2.22 8.97
N CYS A 66 9.91 1.12 9.58
CA CYS A 66 9.11 -0.10 9.64
C CYS A 66 8.79 -0.45 11.09
N VAL A 67 7.59 -0.94 11.34
CA VAL A 67 7.23 -1.57 12.62
C VAL A 67 7.21 -3.08 12.42
N ASP A 68 7.83 -3.80 13.35
CA ASP A 68 7.91 -5.25 13.30
C ASP A 68 6.62 -5.89 13.87
N TYR A 69 5.59 -5.95 13.04
CA TYR A 69 4.30 -6.55 13.37
C TYR A 69 4.28 -8.07 13.24
N ARG A 70 5.41 -8.78 13.11
CA ARG A 70 5.39 -10.24 12.91
C ARG A 70 4.60 -10.98 14.00
N LYS A 71 4.85 -10.66 15.28
CA LYS A 71 4.11 -11.26 16.40
C LYS A 71 2.62 -10.89 16.41
N LEU A 72 2.29 -9.66 16.01
CA LEU A 72 0.88 -9.24 15.88
C LEU A 72 0.20 -10.02 14.74
N ASN A 73 0.87 -10.17 13.61
CA ASN A 73 0.36 -10.89 12.44
C ASN A 73 0.17 -12.39 12.71
N GLU A 74 0.99 -13.00 13.56
CA GLU A 74 0.86 -14.42 13.94
C GLU A 74 -0.47 -14.70 14.66
N ILE A 75 -0.93 -13.77 15.48
CA ILE A 75 -2.18 -13.91 16.25
C ILE A 75 -3.40 -13.27 15.57
N THR A 76 -3.17 -12.48 14.52
CA THR A 76 -4.25 -11.84 13.76
C THR A 76 -4.91 -12.90 12.88
N ILE A 77 -6.25 -12.99 12.97
CA ILE A 77 -7.04 -13.85 12.11
C ILE A 77 -6.85 -13.37 10.67
N LYS A 78 -6.24 -14.24 9.85
CA LYS A 78 -5.87 -13.91 8.46
C LYS A 78 -7.12 -13.76 7.62
N ASP A 79 -7.15 -12.67 6.88
CA ASP A 79 -8.19 -12.41 5.91
C ASP A 79 -8.01 -13.32 4.70
N SER A 80 -9.07 -14.05 4.34
CA SER A 80 -9.06 -14.98 3.19
C SER A 80 -9.53 -14.31 1.90
N TYR A 81 -9.58 -12.97 1.87
CA TYR A 81 -9.97 -12.24 0.67
C TYR A 81 -9.10 -12.63 -0.52
N PRO A 82 -9.69 -13.09 -1.64
CA PRO A 82 -8.91 -13.48 -2.80
C PRO A 82 -8.26 -12.24 -3.38
N LEU A 83 -6.93 -12.25 -3.49
CA LEU A 83 -6.24 -11.29 -4.33
C LEU A 83 -6.42 -11.72 -5.79
N PRO A 84 -6.71 -10.79 -6.71
CA PRO A 84 -6.81 -11.12 -8.13
C PRO A 84 -5.50 -11.75 -8.60
N ARG A 85 -5.60 -12.82 -9.40
CA ARG A 85 -4.41 -13.43 -10.00
C ARG A 85 -3.84 -12.45 -11.02
N ILE A 86 -2.52 -12.31 -10.99
CA ILE A 86 -1.80 -11.41 -11.89
C ILE A 86 -2.10 -11.79 -13.35
N ASP A 87 -2.10 -13.08 -13.68
CA ASP A 87 -2.37 -13.57 -15.05
C ASP A 87 -3.80 -13.23 -15.52
N ASP A 88 -4.81 -13.51 -14.71
CA ASP A 88 -6.22 -13.19 -15.02
C ASP A 88 -6.42 -11.67 -15.23
N THR A 89 -5.65 -10.87 -14.50
CA THR A 89 -5.64 -9.40 -14.63
C THR A 89 -4.97 -9.00 -15.94
N LEU A 90 -3.85 -9.61 -16.31
CA LEU A 90 -3.08 -9.29 -17.50
C LEU A 90 -3.82 -9.64 -18.81
N ASP A 91 -4.59 -10.72 -18.85
CA ASP A 91 -5.38 -11.09 -20.04
C ASP A 91 -6.43 -10.03 -20.42
N ALA A 92 -7.00 -9.34 -19.42
CA ALA A 92 -7.97 -8.27 -19.64
C ALA A 92 -7.36 -7.02 -20.33
N LEU A 93 -6.04 -6.94 -20.45
CA LEU A 93 -5.33 -5.82 -21.09
C LEU A 93 -5.21 -5.99 -22.60
N ASN A 94 -5.50 -7.19 -23.13
CA ASN A 94 -5.31 -7.51 -24.54
C ASN A 94 -6.16 -6.60 -25.47
N GLY A 95 -5.57 -6.17 -26.58
CA GLY A 95 -6.18 -5.25 -27.54
C GLY A 95 -6.15 -3.76 -27.14
N SER A 96 -5.64 -3.42 -25.96
CA SER A 96 -5.42 -2.03 -25.54
C SER A 96 -4.16 -1.46 -26.20
N GLN A 97 -4.18 -0.15 -26.52
CA GLN A 97 -3.03 0.51 -27.14
C GLN A 97 -2.49 1.68 -26.32
N TRP A 98 -3.20 2.09 -25.28
CA TRP A 98 -2.85 3.21 -24.43
C TRP A 98 -2.98 2.79 -22.98
N PHE A 99 -1.96 3.14 -22.20
CA PHE A 99 -1.80 2.71 -20.82
C PHE A 99 -1.44 3.90 -19.94
N SER A 100 -1.97 3.93 -18.72
CA SER A 100 -1.53 4.85 -17.66
C SER A 100 -1.47 4.09 -16.35
N THR A 101 -0.34 4.19 -15.64
CA THR A 101 -0.19 3.58 -14.31
C THR A 101 -0.30 4.67 -13.25
N LEU A 102 -1.04 4.36 -12.18
CA LEU A 102 -1.23 5.25 -11.03
C LEU A 102 -0.68 4.57 -9.78
N ASP A 103 0.03 5.34 -8.97
CA ASP A 103 0.57 4.93 -7.67
C ASP A 103 0.00 5.86 -6.59
N PHE A 104 -0.50 5.29 -5.50
CA PHE A 104 -1.03 6.05 -4.37
C PHE A 104 0.09 6.66 -3.52
N LYS A 105 -0.11 7.91 -3.08
CA LYS A 105 0.80 8.53 -2.11
C LYS A 105 0.64 7.86 -0.75
N SER A 106 1.56 6.97 -0.38
CA SER A 106 1.48 6.19 0.86
C SER A 106 0.10 5.52 1.02
N GLY A 107 -0.32 4.72 0.03
CA GLY A 107 -1.70 4.22 -0.11
C GLY A 107 -2.35 3.73 1.20
N TYR A 108 -1.63 2.90 1.98
CA TYR A 108 -2.16 2.38 3.24
C TYR A 108 -2.46 3.47 4.28
N TRP A 109 -1.66 4.53 4.33
CA TRP A 109 -1.90 5.66 5.26
C TRP A 109 -3.14 6.50 4.92
N GLN A 110 -3.84 6.19 3.82
CA GLN A 110 -5.10 6.85 3.47
C GLN A 110 -6.33 6.08 3.98
N VAL A 111 -6.12 4.90 4.58
CA VAL A 111 -7.17 4.07 5.16
C VAL A 111 -7.10 4.20 6.67
N GLU A 112 -8.19 4.62 7.31
CA GLU A 112 -8.25 4.72 8.77
C GLU A 112 -8.27 3.33 9.43
N ILE A 113 -7.71 3.25 10.63
CA ILE A 113 -7.86 2.07 11.49
C ILE A 113 -9.14 2.26 12.32
N GLN A 114 -9.88 1.17 12.55
CA GLN A 114 -10.97 1.17 13.51
C GLN A 114 -10.45 1.59 14.89
N LEU A 115 -11.21 2.44 15.59
CA LEU A 115 -10.78 3.05 16.86
C LEU A 115 -10.31 2.02 17.89
N GLU A 116 -11.04 0.92 18.02
CA GLU A 116 -10.77 -0.21 18.94
C GLU A 116 -9.47 -0.97 18.60
N ASP A 117 -9.02 -0.89 17.35
CA ASP A 117 -7.86 -1.63 16.86
C ASP A 117 -6.58 -0.78 16.81
N LYS A 118 -6.68 0.54 17.05
CA LYS A 118 -5.52 1.44 17.03
C LYS A 118 -4.42 0.99 17.99
N GLU A 119 -4.78 0.61 19.22
CA GLU A 119 -3.81 0.19 20.23
C GLU A 119 -2.99 -1.03 19.79
N LYS A 120 -3.54 -1.92 18.95
CA LYS A 120 -2.80 -3.09 18.44
C LYS A 120 -1.64 -2.68 17.54
N THR A 121 -1.71 -1.49 16.93
CA THR A 121 -0.64 -0.93 16.12
C THR A 121 0.45 -0.24 16.92
N THR A 122 0.34 -0.17 18.26
CA THR A 122 1.28 0.55 19.10
C THR A 122 2.71 0.05 18.89
N PHE A 123 3.62 1.01 18.70
CA PHE A 123 5.04 0.79 18.55
C PHE A 123 5.85 1.65 19.51
N THR A 124 7.11 1.25 19.73
CA THR A 124 8.04 2.00 20.57
C THR A 124 9.40 2.19 19.93
N THR A 125 9.96 3.39 20.12
CA THR A 125 11.34 3.75 19.78
C THR A 125 12.29 3.66 21.00
N GLY A 126 11.76 3.30 22.18
CA GLY A 126 12.47 3.32 23.46
C GLY A 126 12.36 4.63 24.24
N GLN A 127 11.84 5.70 23.62
CA GLN A 127 11.59 7.00 24.28
C GLN A 127 10.10 7.31 24.45
N GLY A 128 9.22 6.57 23.78
CA GLY A 128 7.79 6.77 23.83
C GLY A 128 7.02 5.60 23.23
N LEU A 129 5.69 5.67 23.36
CA LEU A 129 4.72 4.74 22.79
C LEU A 129 3.80 5.54 21.86
N TRP A 130 3.64 5.03 20.65
CA TRP A 130 2.89 5.69 19.59
C TRP A 130 2.00 4.66 18.91
N GLN A 131 0.80 5.05 18.52
CA GLN A 131 -0.14 4.23 17.76
C GLN A 131 -0.52 4.89 16.45
N PHE A 132 -0.87 4.09 15.45
CA PHE A 132 -1.30 4.61 14.17
C PHE A 132 -2.79 4.97 14.18
N LYS A 133 -3.11 6.08 13.53
CA LYS A 133 -4.49 6.49 13.21
C LYS A 133 -4.97 5.92 11.88
N VAL A 134 -4.01 5.62 11.00
CA VAL A 134 -4.20 5.12 9.64
C VAL A 134 -3.40 3.85 9.43
N MET A 135 -3.83 2.97 8.54
CA MET A 135 -3.31 1.62 8.37
C MET A 135 -1.79 1.63 8.06
N PRO A 136 -0.93 1.13 8.97
CA PRO A 136 0.50 1.09 8.74
C PRO A 136 0.89 -0.04 7.78
N PHE A 137 2.08 0.10 7.19
CA PHE A 137 2.72 -0.99 6.48
C PHE A 137 3.12 -2.12 7.44
N GLY A 138 3.11 -3.36 6.93
CA GLY A 138 3.56 -4.54 7.66
C GLY A 138 2.45 -5.34 8.35
N LEU A 139 1.20 -4.86 8.35
CA LEU A 139 0.05 -5.64 8.80
C LEU A 139 -0.36 -6.68 7.76
N CYS A 140 -0.63 -7.91 8.18
CA CYS A 140 -0.94 -9.03 7.29
C CYS A 140 -2.20 -8.83 6.45
N ASN A 141 -3.24 -8.17 6.99
CA ASN A 141 -4.52 -7.96 6.32
C ASN A 141 -4.63 -6.59 5.62
N ALA A 142 -3.56 -5.78 5.62
CA ALA A 142 -3.56 -4.48 4.94
C ALA A 142 -3.82 -4.59 3.42
N PRO A 143 -3.19 -5.54 2.69
CA PRO A 143 -3.47 -5.75 1.26
C PRO A 143 -4.95 -6.05 0.99
N ALA A 144 -5.55 -7.00 1.72
CA ALA A 144 -6.96 -7.37 1.58
C ALA A 144 -7.93 -6.21 1.86
N THR A 145 -7.61 -5.37 2.85
CA THR A 145 -8.41 -4.18 3.17
C THR A 145 -8.36 -3.16 2.04
N PHE A 146 -7.17 -2.93 1.48
CA PHE A 146 -6.98 -1.98 0.39
C PHE A 146 -7.66 -2.48 -0.90
N GLU A 147 -7.58 -3.78 -1.19
CA GLU A 147 -8.23 -4.38 -2.35
C GLU A 147 -9.76 -4.18 -2.31
N ARG A 148 -10.41 -4.51 -1.19
CA ARG A 148 -11.85 -4.25 -0.99
C ARG A 148 -12.24 -2.79 -1.15
N LEU A 149 -11.38 -1.88 -0.68
CA LEU A 149 -11.59 -0.45 -0.87
C LEU A 149 -11.55 -0.10 -2.37
N MET A 150 -10.54 -0.56 -3.09
CA MET A 150 -10.40 -0.29 -4.53
C MET A 150 -11.54 -0.85 -5.34
N GLU A 151 -11.95 -2.10 -5.10
CA GLU A 151 -13.11 -2.70 -5.75
C GLU A 151 -14.39 -1.91 -5.50
N THR A 152 -14.56 -1.36 -4.29
CA THR A 152 -15.73 -0.53 -3.96
C THR A 152 -15.66 0.82 -4.70
N VAL A 153 -14.49 1.47 -4.71
CA VAL A 153 -14.31 2.80 -5.32
C VAL A 153 -14.45 2.73 -6.85
N LEU A 154 -13.85 1.70 -7.46
CA LEU A 154 -13.75 1.52 -8.91
C LEU A 154 -14.79 0.54 -9.46
N ARG A 155 -15.78 0.16 -8.65
CA ARG A 155 -16.89 -0.72 -9.05
C ARG A 155 -17.52 -0.26 -10.36
N GLY A 156 -17.60 -1.19 -11.32
CA GLY A 156 -18.15 -0.96 -12.65
C GLY A 156 -17.16 -0.32 -13.65
N LEU A 157 -15.89 -0.13 -13.28
CA LEU A 157 -14.82 0.30 -14.19
C LEU A 157 -13.74 -0.77 -14.40
N THR A 158 -13.63 -1.73 -13.48
CA THR A 158 -12.52 -2.69 -13.39
C THR A 158 -12.46 -3.73 -14.50
N SER A 159 -13.50 -3.87 -15.33
CA SER A 159 -13.55 -4.83 -16.45
C SER A 159 -13.34 -4.18 -17.82
N GLU A 160 -13.42 -2.86 -17.91
CA GLU A 160 -13.44 -2.15 -19.20
C GLU A 160 -12.42 -1.01 -19.29
N ALA A 161 -12.12 -0.35 -18.17
CA ALA A 161 -11.40 0.92 -18.17
C ALA A 161 -10.09 0.87 -17.39
N CYS A 162 -10.00 0.02 -16.39
CA CYS A 162 -8.82 -0.08 -15.52
C CYS A 162 -8.76 -1.45 -14.87
N LEU A 163 -7.58 -1.78 -14.34
CA LEU A 163 -7.37 -2.90 -13.46
C LEU A 163 -6.67 -2.40 -12.21
N VAL A 164 -6.92 -3.11 -11.12
CA VAL A 164 -6.39 -2.79 -9.81
C VAL A 164 -5.73 -4.04 -9.28
N TYR A 165 -4.54 -3.86 -8.73
CA TYR A 165 -3.88 -4.86 -7.92
C TYR A 165 -3.28 -4.12 -6.73
N LEU A 166 -3.90 -4.26 -5.55
CA LEU A 166 -3.48 -3.55 -4.34
C LEU A 166 -3.38 -2.03 -4.59
N ASP A 167 -2.19 -1.45 -4.41
CA ASP A 167 -1.91 -0.03 -4.55
C ASP A 167 -1.53 0.42 -5.98
N ASP A 168 -1.50 -0.52 -6.93
CA ASP A 168 -1.15 -0.26 -8.32
C ASP A 168 -2.39 -0.31 -9.22
N ILE A 169 -2.72 0.81 -9.87
CA ILE A 169 -3.81 0.88 -10.86
C ILE A 169 -3.21 1.03 -12.25
N ILE A 170 -3.69 0.23 -13.19
CA ILE A 170 -3.47 0.46 -14.62
C ILE A 170 -4.78 0.83 -15.29
N ILE A 171 -4.77 1.93 -16.04
CA ILE A 171 -5.89 2.38 -16.87
C ILE A 171 -5.55 2.05 -18.31
N VAL A 172 -6.54 1.60 -19.07
CA VAL A 172 -6.36 1.21 -20.46
C VAL A 172 -7.36 1.86 -21.42
N GLY A 173 -7.01 1.89 -22.69
CA GLY A 173 -7.93 2.17 -23.79
C GLY A 173 -7.38 1.72 -25.14
N ARG A 174 -8.27 1.37 -26.07
CA ARG A 174 -7.92 0.97 -27.44
C ARG A 174 -7.58 2.18 -28.29
N THR A 175 -8.28 3.29 -28.05
CA THR A 175 -7.99 4.60 -28.67
C THR A 175 -7.56 5.63 -27.63
N PHE A 176 -6.92 6.71 -28.08
CA PHE A 176 -6.53 7.80 -27.20
C PHE A 176 -7.75 8.44 -26.51
N GLN A 177 -8.84 8.61 -27.26
CA GLN A 177 -10.05 9.25 -26.76
C GLN A 177 -10.76 8.41 -25.69
N GLU A 178 -10.84 7.09 -25.93
CA GLU A 178 -11.35 6.13 -24.94
C GLU A 178 -10.50 6.15 -23.67
N HIS A 179 -9.17 6.09 -23.82
CA HIS A 179 -8.25 6.13 -22.69
C HIS A 179 -8.38 7.41 -21.86
N LEU A 180 -8.47 8.56 -22.52
CA LEU A 180 -8.68 9.85 -21.87
C LEU A 180 -10.01 9.87 -21.08
N ASN A 181 -11.07 9.29 -21.63
CA ASN A 181 -12.35 9.15 -20.94
C ASN A 181 -12.24 8.24 -19.71
N ASN A 182 -11.52 7.12 -19.84
CA ASN A 182 -11.28 6.17 -18.75
C ASN A 182 -10.47 6.81 -17.61
N ILE A 183 -9.44 7.60 -17.92
CA ILE A 183 -8.70 8.39 -16.93
C ILE A 183 -9.63 9.33 -16.16
N ARG A 184 -10.50 10.06 -16.87
CA ARG A 184 -11.46 10.97 -16.21
C ARG A 184 -12.39 10.24 -15.26
N LYS A 185 -12.97 9.11 -15.68
CA LYS A 185 -13.84 8.28 -14.83
C LYS A 185 -13.12 7.81 -13.57
N VAL A 186 -11.91 7.26 -13.72
CA VAL A 186 -11.10 6.77 -12.59
C VAL A 186 -10.76 7.92 -11.63
N PHE A 187 -10.29 9.06 -12.14
CA PHE A 187 -9.97 10.22 -11.32
C PHE A 187 -11.17 10.75 -10.55
N GLN A 188 -12.35 10.80 -11.17
CA GLN A 188 -13.58 11.19 -10.47
C GLN A 188 -13.92 10.24 -9.32
N ARG A 189 -13.73 8.92 -9.49
CA ARG A 189 -13.96 7.93 -8.42
C ARG A 189 -12.96 8.11 -7.27
N LEU A 190 -11.67 8.22 -7.59
CA LEU A 190 -10.63 8.43 -6.59
C LEU A 190 -10.82 9.74 -5.82
N GLN A 191 -11.19 10.82 -6.51
CA GLN A 191 -11.47 12.11 -5.90
C GLN A 191 -12.67 12.04 -4.94
N LYS A 192 -13.77 11.39 -5.34
CA LYS A 192 -14.96 11.18 -4.47
C LYS A 192 -14.62 10.36 -3.23
N ALA A 193 -13.69 9.41 -3.35
CA ALA A 193 -13.18 8.61 -2.24
C ALA A 193 -12.06 9.32 -1.44
N ASN A 194 -11.74 10.58 -1.77
CA ASN A 194 -10.64 11.35 -1.18
C ASN A 194 -9.26 10.67 -1.23
N LEU A 195 -9.04 9.78 -2.20
CA LEU A 195 -7.76 9.10 -2.38
C LEU A 195 -6.78 9.97 -3.17
N LYS A 196 -5.51 9.97 -2.75
CA LYS A 196 -4.43 10.80 -3.26
C LYS A 196 -3.39 9.97 -3.99
N LEU A 197 -3.11 10.36 -5.21
CA LEU A 197 -2.06 9.77 -6.03
C LEU A 197 -0.71 10.46 -5.78
N SER A 198 0.37 9.78 -6.14
CA SER A 198 1.73 10.32 -6.17
C SER A 198 2.08 10.76 -7.60
N PRO A 199 2.00 12.06 -7.93
CA PRO A 199 2.17 12.52 -9.31
C PRO A 199 3.54 12.13 -9.91
N LYS A 200 4.58 12.10 -9.08
CA LYS A 200 5.95 11.73 -9.50
C LYS A 200 6.06 10.27 -9.96
N LYS A 201 5.20 9.40 -9.43
CA LYS A 201 5.24 7.96 -9.72
C LYS A 201 4.20 7.52 -10.74
N CYS A 202 3.13 8.29 -10.95
CA CYS A 202 2.19 8.02 -12.03
C CYS A 202 2.85 8.16 -13.41
N ARG A 203 2.36 7.40 -14.38
CA ARG A 203 2.74 7.48 -15.80
C ARG A 203 1.48 7.57 -16.64
N PHE A 204 1.43 8.52 -17.58
CA PHE A 204 0.22 8.78 -18.37
C PHE A 204 0.48 8.63 -19.86
N PHE A 205 -0.56 8.23 -20.59
CA PHE A 205 -0.61 8.19 -22.06
C PHE A 205 0.58 7.46 -22.70
N ARG A 206 0.94 6.31 -22.14
CA ARG A 206 2.05 5.49 -22.64
C ARG A 206 1.55 4.44 -23.61
N LYS A 207 2.40 4.07 -24.57
CA LYS A 207 2.20 2.92 -25.46
C LYS A 207 2.73 1.62 -24.86
N GLU A 208 3.65 1.75 -23.90
CA GLU A 208 4.26 0.64 -23.18
C GLU A 208 4.50 1.06 -21.72
N VAL A 209 4.19 0.17 -20.76
CA VAL A 209 4.41 0.40 -19.32
C VAL A 209 4.89 -0.87 -18.63
N SER A 210 5.72 -0.71 -17.59
CA SER A 210 5.96 -1.78 -16.62
C SER A 210 4.85 -1.77 -15.57
N TYR A 211 4.23 -2.93 -15.33
CA TYR A 211 3.16 -3.13 -14.35
C TYR A 211 3.25 -4.55 -13.79
N LEU A 212 3.24 -4.69 -12.46
CA LEU A 212 3.37 -5.97 -11.74
C LEU A 212 4.59 -6.83 -12.16
N GLY A 213 5.61 -6.21 -12.75
CA GLY A 213 6.82 -6.89 -13.26
C GLY A 213 6.66 -7.50 -14.65
N HIS A 214 5.68 -7.04 -15.41
CA HIS A 214 5.51 -7.30 -16.83
C HIS A 214 5.56 -6.00 -17.60
N ILE A 215 6.05 -6.07 -18.84
CA ILE A 215 5.94 -5.00 -19.82
C ILE A 215 4.66 -5.21 -20.60
N ILE A 216 3.77 -4.22 -20.55
CA ILE A 216 2.49 -4.25 -21.26
C ILE A 216 2.56 -3.29 -22.42
N SER A 217 2.24 -3.77 -23.62
CA SER A 217 2.12 -2.95 -24.83
C SER A 217 0.95 -3.42 -25.70
N ALA A 218 0.81 -2.82 -26.88
CA ALA A 218 -0.18 -3.25 -27.87
C ALA A 218 0.08 -4.68 -28.40
N ASP A 219 1.31 -5.19 -28.30
CA ASP A 219 1.67 -6.57 -28.66
C ASP A 219 1.22 -7.59 -27.59
N GLY A 220 0.66 -7.11 -26.48
CA GLY A 220 0.31 -7.91 -25.33
C GLY A 220 1.32 -7.78 -24.20
N VAL A 221 1.47 -8.87 -23.43
CA VAL A 221 2.20 -8.89 -22.16
C VAL A 221 3.51 -9.63 -22.33
N LYS A 222 4.61 -8.98 -21.98
CA LYS A 222 5.98 -9.54 -22.01
C LYS A 222 6.54 -9.53 -20.58
N THR A 223 7.42 -10.46 -20.24
CA THR A 223 8.10 -10.45 -18.93
C THR A 223 9.10 -9.29 -18.88
N ASP A 224 9.19 -8.60 -17.74
CA ASP A 224 10.17 -7.52 -17.57
C ASP A 224 11.61 -8.07 -17.61
N PRO A 225 12.46 -7.62 -18.56
CA PRO A 225 13.84 -8.09 -18.68
C PRO A 225 14.66 -7.92 -17.40
N GLU A 226 14.36 -6.90 -16.59
CA GLU A 226 15.06 -6.66 -15.31
C GLU A 226 14.74 -7.76 -14.27
N LYS A 227 13.57 -8.41 -14.33
CA LYS A 227 13.26 -9.57 -13.48
C LYS A 227 13.94 -10.85 -13.98
N THR A 228 14.10 -11.02 -15.30
CA THR A 228 14.78 -12.20 -15.86
C THR A 228 16.26 -12.24 -15.53
N LYS A 229 16.93 -11.08 -15.38
CA LYS A 229 18.33 -11.03 -14.94
C LYS A 229 18.56 -11.69 -13.58
N ALA A 230 17.61 -11.57 -12.65
CA ALA A 230 17.74 -12.13 -11.30
C ALA A 230 17.57 -13.66 -11.23
N VAL A 231 17.18 -14.32 -12.32
CA VAL A 231 16.96 -15.78 -12.41
C VAL A 231 17.99 -16.45 -13.33
N VAL A 232 18.69 -15.67 -14.15
CA VAL A 232 19.72 -16.17 -15.09
C VAL A 232 21.11 -16.18 -14.44
N ASP A 233 21.32 -15.44 -13.36
CA ASP A 233 22.50 -15.52 -12.47
C ASP A 233 22.27 -16.50 -11.30
#